data_AF-A0A523NSK7-F1
#
_entry.id   AF-A0A523NSK7-F1
#
_cell.length_a   1.000
_cell.length_b   1.000
_cell.length_c   1.000
_cell.angle_alpha   90.00
_cell.angle_beta   90.00
_cell.angle_gamma   90.00
#
_symmetry.space_group_name_H-M   'P 1'
#
loop_
_entity.id
_entity.type
_entity.pdbx_description
1 polymer ?
#
loop_
_entity_poly.entity_id
_entity_poly.type
_entity_poly.pdbx_seq_one_letter_code
_entity_poly.pdbx_strand_id
1 'polypeptide(L)'
;MWARFERDTLLSPDSSKAMQLDSKVQQLIWLLDYLCETIKGVPLNDLAVYLTENLKEKSKKEFKAELIVLGKTRAEIDIWFAFSDLSLKNEGRKLKEGVIYHSIQKALPLLLKYKTLAEEVKRSPDKKHIERVNKLYQEIDQLESSNAYLAQALWETLQVPHWDIDESAGGS
;
A
#
# COMPACT_ATOMS: atom_id res chain seq x y z
N MET A 1 -12.74 12.71 6.66
CA MET A 1 -12.92 14.15 6.36
C MET A 1 -13.89 14.37 5.20
N TRP A 2 -13.71 13.61 4.12
CA TRP A 2 -14.32 13.81 2.80
C TRP A 2 -15.84 14.02 2.83
N ALA A 3 -16.59 13.13 3.48
CA ALA A 3 -18.05 13.22 3.55
C ALA A 3 -18.56 14.56 4.13
N ARG A 4 -17.76 15.23 4.98
CA ARG A 4 -18.13 16.55 5.51
C ARG A 4 -17.87 17.66 4.50
N PHE A 5 -16.78 17.58 3.74
CA PHE A 5 -16.51 18.52 2.64
C PHE A 5 -17.58 18.41 1.56
N GLU A 6 -17.93 17.19 1.16
CA GLU A 6 -18.92 16.94 0.10
C GLU A 6 -20.30 17.55 0.42
N ARG A 7 -20.73 17.47 1.68
CA ARG A 7 -22.06 17.95 2.11
C ARG A 7 -22.14 19.45 2.38
N ASP A 8 -21.01 20.14 2.50
CA ASP A 8 -20.96 21.55 2.83
C ASP A 8 -20.75 22.39 1.56
N THR A 9 -21.67 23.31 1.26
CA THR A 9 -21.62 24.09 0.01
C THR A 9 -20.37 24.96 -0.14
N LEU A 10 -19.72 25.32 0.97
CA LEU A 10 -18.49 26.12 0.97
C LEU A 10 -17.26 25.27 0.62
N LEU A 11 -17.27 23.99 1.02
CA LEU A 11 -16.14 23.06 0.91
C LEU A 11 -16.29 22.01 -0.19
N SER A 12 -17.50 21.80 -0.70
CA SER A 12 -17.79 20.75 -1.69
C SER A 12 -16.94 20.84 -2.97
N PRO A 13 -16.55 22.02 -3.49
CA PRO A 13 -15.66 22.10 -4.64
C PRO A 13 -14.26 21.49 -4.38
N ASP A 14 -13.86 21.40 -3.10
CA ASP A 14 -12.56 20.90 -2.66
C ASP A 14 -12.66 19.51 -1.99
N SER A 15 -13.79 18.83 -2.12
CA SER A 15 -14.04 17.52 -1.51
C SER A 15 -13.03 16.45 -1.96
N SER A 16 -12.56 16.50 -3.22
CA SER A 16 -11.52 15.61 -3.73
C SER A 16 -10.19 15.73 -2.96
N LYS A 17 -9.81 16.93 -2.51
CA LYS A 17 -8.61 17.14 -1.69
C LYS A 17 -8.75 16.48 -0.32
N ALA A 18 -9.93 16.58 0.28
CA ALA A 18 -10.22 15.89 1.55
C ALA A 18 -10.21 14.36 1.39
N MET A 19 -10.70 13.83 0.26
CA MET A 19 -10.64 12.41 -0.06
C MET A 19 -9.20 11.92 -0.25
N GLN A 20 -8.37 12.68 -0.96
CA GLN A 20 -6.95 12.38 -1.14
C GLN A 20 -6.21 12.34 0.21
N LEU A 21 -6.48 13.29 1.11
CA LEU A 21 -5.92 13.28 2.45
C LEU A 21 -6.40 12.08 3.27
N ASP A 22 -7.70 11.74 3.25
CA ASP A 22 -8.23 10.57 3.94
C ASP A 22 -7.53 9.28 3.46
N SER A 23 -7.38 9.12 2.14
CA SER A 23 -6.67 7.98 1.54
C SER A 23 -5.19 7.95 1.92
N LYS A 24 -4.51 9.11 1.92
CA LYS A 24 -3.09 9.22 2.26
C LYS A 24 -2.83 8.89 3.74
N VAL A 25 -3.73 9.29 4.64
CA VAL A 25 -3.65 8.90 6.06
C VAL A 25 -3.85 7.40 6.24
N GLN A 26 -4.81 6.80 5.54
CA GLN A 26 -5.03 5.35 5.59
C GLN A 26 -3.81 4.59 5.08
N GLN A 27 -3.20 5.06 3.99
CA GLN A 27 -1.96 4.49 3.47
C GLN A 27 -0.83 4.56 4.50
N LEU A 28 -0.60 5.72 5.12
CA LEU A 28 0.44 5.88 6.14
C LEU A 28 0.25 4.90 7.32
N ILE A 29 -0.99 4.75 7.81
CA ILE A 29 -1.30 3.80 8.89
C ILE A 29 -0.97 2.37 8.44
N TRP A 30 -1.39 2.00 7.24
CA TRP A 30 -1.14 0.66 6.72
C TRP A 30 0.35 0.38 6.48
N LEU A 31 1.12 1.34 5.98
CA LEU A 31 2.56 1.19 5.82
C LEU A 31 3.27 0.99 7.17
N LEU A 32 2.84 1.68 8.23
CA LEU A 32 3.39 1.49 9.57
C LEU A 32 3.07 0.10 10.13
N ASP A 33 1.85 -0.37 9.90
CA ASP A 33 1.41 -1.71 10.31
C ASP A 33 2.20 -2.79 9.57
N TYR A 34 2.28 -2.69 8.24
CA TYR A 34 3.07 -3.56 7.38
C TYR A 34 4.54 -3.64 7.82
N LEU A 35 5.16 -2.52 8.22
CA LEU A 35 6.54 -2.53 8.75
C LEU A 35 6.66 -3.34 10.04
N CYS A 36 5.64 -3.31 10.90
CA CYS A 36 5.63 -4.07 12.15
C CYS A 36 5.43 -5.57 11.87
N GLU A 37 4.48 -5.92 11.00
CA GLU A 37 4.18 -7.30 10.63
C GLU A 37 5.35 -7.97 9.91
N THR A 38 6.04 -7.22 9.04
CA THR A 38 7.11 -7.76 8.20
C THR A 38 8.52 -7.60 8.78
N ILE A 39 8.63 -7.28 10.07
CA ILE A 39 9.91 -6.94 10.71
C ILE A 39 10.98 -8.04 10.57
N LYS A 40 10.55 -9.31 10.57
CA LYS A 40 11.42 -10.50 10.43
C LYS A 40 11.54 -11.01 9.00
N GLY A 41 10.84 -10.39 8.05
CA GLY A 41 10.67 -10.92 6.70
C GLY A 41 9.29 -10.59 6.15
N VAL A 42 9.16 -10.50 4.83
CA VAL A 42 7.86 -10.39 4.17
C VAL A 42 7.35 -11.81 3.91
N PRO A 43 6.24 -12.24 4.53
CA PRO A 43 5.71 -13.57 4.28
C PRO A 43 5.31 -13.73 2.81
N LEU A 44 5.50 -14.93 2.26
CA LEU A 44 5.02 -15.25 0.93
C LEU A 44 3.49 -15.23 0.94
N ASN A 45 2.88 -14.46 0.03
CA ASN A 45 1.44 -14.54 -0.19
C ASN A 45 1.09 -15.75 -1.06
N ASP A 46 -0.19 -16.05 -1.22
CA ASP A 46 -0.64 -17.26 -1.93
C ASP A 46 -0.14 -17.31 -3.39
N LEU A 47 -0.01 -16.16 -4.08
CA LEU A 47 0.59 -16.11 -5.42
C LEU A 47 2.06 -16.49 -5.39
N ALA A 48 2.84 -15.91 -4.47
CA ALA A 48 4.24 -16.21 -4.32
C ALA A 48 4.45 -17.67 -3.93
N VAL A 49 3.61 -18.25 -3.06
CA VAL A 49 3.62 -19.68 -2.75
C VAL A 49 3.36 -20.50 -4.00
N TYR A 50 2.27 -20.25 -4.72
CA TYR A 50 1.91 -20.95 -5.96
C TYR A 50 3.06 -20.93 -6.99
N LEU A 51 3.67 -19.76 -7.21
CA LEU A 51 4.76 -19.61 -8.16
C LEU A 51 6.04 -20.31 -7.70
N THR A 52 6.43 -20.11 -6.44
CA THR A 52 7.69 -20.67 -5.91
C THR A 52 7.63 -22.19 -5.78
N GLU A 53 6.48 -22.78 -5.44
CA GLU A 53 6.29 -24.22 -5.40
C GLU A 53 6.37 -24.84 -6.79
N ASN A 54 5.67 -24.29 -7.77
CA ASN A 54 5.76 -24.79 -9.15
C ASN A 54 7.17 -24.65 -9.74
N LEU A 55 7.89 -23.56 -9.42
CA LEU A 55 9.26 -23.34 -9.88
C LEU A 55 10.32 -24.22 -9.18
N LYS A 56 9.98 -24.90 -8.08
CA LYS A 56 10.84 -25.92 -7.47
C LYS A 56 10.75 -27.26 -8.22
N GLU A 57 9.58 -27.56 -8.79
CA GLU A 57 9.30 -28.84 -9.45
C GLU A 57 9.51 -28.77 -10.97
N LYS A 58 9.20 -27.63 -11.57
CA LYS A 58 9.18 -27.42 -13.02
C LYS A 58 10.23 -26.39 -13.44
N SER A 59 10.77 -26.56 -14.65
CA SER A 59 11.60 -25.51 -15.23
C SER A 59 10.78 -24.25 -15.54
N LYS A 60 11.40 -23.05 -15.50
CA LYS A 60 10.72 -21.78 -15.89
C LYS A 60 10.04 -21.89 -17.27
N LYS A 61 10.63 -22.64 -18.21
CA LYS A 61 10.07 -22.85 -19.56
C LYS A 61 8.81 -23.71 -19.54
N GLU A 62 8.83 -24.80 -18.77
CA GLU A 62 7.71 -25.73 -18.64
C GLU A 62 6.51 -25.07 -17.95
N PHE A 63 6.75 -24.44 -16.80
CA PHE A 63 5.68 -23.76 -16.07
C PHE A 63 5.10 -22.57 -16.87
N LYS A 64 5.94 -21.83 -17.62
CA LYS A 64 5.46 -20.79 -18.54
C LYS A 64 4.54 -21.36 -19.62
N ALA A 65 4.82 -22.54 -20.15
CA ALA A 65 3.96 -23.18 -21.15
C ALA A 65 2.59 -23.56 -20.55
N GLU A 66 2.57 -24.08 -19.33
CA GLU A 66 1.35 -24.40 -18.59
C GLU A 66 0.48 -23.16 -18.33
N LEU A 67 1.08 -22.08 -17.83
CA LEU A 67 0.36 -20.82 -17.58
C LEU A 67 -0.25 -20.23 -18.86
N ILE A 68 0.42 -20.39 -20.01
CA ILE A 68 -0.13 -19.99 -21.32
C ILE A 68 -1.36 -20.83 -21.68
N VAL A 69 -1.35 -22.15 -21.41
CA VAL A 69 -2.51 -23.02 -21.62
C VAL A 69 -3.67 -22.61 -20.70
N LEU A 70 -3.36 -22.15 -19.49
CA LEU A 70 -4.33 -21.56 -18.54
C LEU A 70 -4.76 -20.13 -18.90
N GLY A 71 -4.41 -19.64 -20.09
CA GLY A 71 -4.88 -18.35 -20.60
C GLY A 71 -4.07 -17.13 -20.15
N LYS A 72 -2.99 -17.30 -19.38
CA LYS A 72 -2.14 -16.17 -18.97
C LYS A 72 -1.27 -15.69 -20.14
N THR A 73 -1.16 -14.37 -20.27
CA THR A 73 -0.30 -13.77 -21.27
C THR A 73 1.17 -13.88 -20.86
N ARG A 74 2.08 -13.84 -21.85
CA ARG A 74 3.53 -13.87 -21.56
C ARG A 74 3.97 -12.72 -20.66
N ALA A 75 3.37 -11.53 -20.82
CA ALA A 75 3.68 -10.36 -20.03
C ALA A 75 3.29 -10.54 -18.56
N GLU A 76 2.10 -11.07 -18.29
CA GLU A 76 1.66 -11.39 -16.92
C GLU A 76 2.58 -12.43 -16.27
N ILE A 77 2.93 -13.49 -17.00
CA ILE A 77 3.83 -14.53 -16.49
C ILE A 77 5.21 -13.95 -16.14
N ASP A 78 5.74 -13.06 -16.97
CA ASP A 78 7.04 -12.43 -16.71
C ASP A 78 7.00 -11.53 -15.47
N ILE A 79 5.88 -10.81 -15.25
CA ILE A 79 5.64 -10.04 -14.01
C ILE A 79 5.56 -10.98 -12.81
N TRP A 80 4.80 -12.08 -12.92
CA TRP A 80 4.63 -13.06 -11.85
C TRP A 80 5.97 -13.70 -11.46
N PHE A 81 6.77 -14.12 -12.44
CA PHE A 81 8.09 -14.69 -12.16
C PHE A 81 9.04 -13.69 -11.51
N ALA A 82 9.03 -12.42 -11.94
CA ALA A 82 9.80 -11.37 -11.29
C ALA A 82 9.33 -11.14 -9.84
N PHE A 83 8.02 -11.16 -9.60
CA PHE A 83 7.43 -11.06 -8.26
C PHE A 83 7.82 -12.25 -7.37
N SER A 84 7.85 -13.47 -7.90
CA SER A 84 8.31 -14.66 -7.18
C SER A 84 9.78 -14.53 -6.75
N ASP A 85 10.65 -14.11 -7.67
CA ASP A 85 12.08 -13.91 -7.37
C ASP A 85 12.25 -12.81 -6.29
N LEU A 86 11.45 -11.75 -6.36
CA LEU A 86 11.44 -10.69 -5.34
C LEU A 86 10.93 -11.18 -3.97
N SER A 87 9.84 -11.96 -3.96
CA SER A 87 9.21 -12.43 -2.72
C SER A 87 10.16 -13.32 -1.93
N LEU A 88 10.89 -14.23 -2.60
CA LEU A 88 11.92 -15.05 -1.97
C LEU A 88 13.07 -14.20 -1.39
N LYS A 89 13.47 -13.13 -2.08
CA LYS A 89 14.49 -12.20 -1.58
C LYS A 89 14.02 -11.46 -0.33
N ASN A 90 12.75 -11.08 -0.30
CA ASN A 90 12.15 -10.30 0.80
C ASN A 90 11.68 -11.18 1.98
N GLU A 91 11.54 -12.48 1.79
CA GLU A 91 11.20 -13.44 2.86
C GLU A 91 12.20 -13.39 4.01
N GLY A 92 13.50 -13.25 3.72
CA GLY A 92 14.56 -13.16 4.73
C GLY A 92 14.95 -11.73 5.15
N ARG A 93 14.27 -10.71 4.63
CA ARG A 93 14.64 -9.30 4.80
C ARG A 93 14.29 -8.81 6.20
N LYS A 94 15.31 -8.41 6.96
CA LYS A 94 15.16 -7.95 8.35
C LYS A 94 15.14 -6.43 8.46
N LEU A 95 14.16 -5.92 9.20
CA LEU A 95 14.09 -4.51 9.60
C LEU A 95 14.63 -4.33 11.02
N LYS A 96 15.08 -3.12 11.33
CA LYS A 96 15.53 -2.75 12.67
C LYS A 96 14.36 -2.13 13.46
N GLU A 97 14.01 -2.73 14.59
CA GLU A 97 12.95 -2.26 15.50
C GLU A 97 13.07 -0.75 15.80
N GLY A 98 14.28 -0.28 16.16
CA GLY A 98 14.50 1.13 16.48
C GLY A 98 14.22 2.09 15.32
N VAL A 99 14.39 1.66 14.08
CA VAL A 99 14.10 2.48 12.88
C VAL A 99 12.60 2.48 12.56
N ILE A 100 11.91 1.36 12.80
CA ILE A 100 10.44 1.30 12.71
C ILE A 100 9.83 2.22 13.77
N TYR A 101 10.30 2.12 15.02
CA TYR A 101 9.85 2.99 16.11
C TYR A 101 10.03 4.48 15.77
N HIS A 102 11.20 4.85 15.23
CA HIS A 102 11.44 6.22 14.76
C HIS A 102 10.48 6.66 13.64
N SER A 103 10.11 5.75 12.75
CA SER A 103 9.13 6.00 11.69
C SER A 103 7.74 6.28 12.26
N ILE A 104 7.31 5.48 13.24
CA ILE A 104 6.06 5.68 13.99
C ILE A 104 6.09 7.04 14.71
N GLN A 105 7.18 7.37 15.40
CA GLN A 105 7.32 8.64 16.11
C GLN A 105 7.22 9.84 15.18
N LYS A 106 7.76 9.76 13.95
CA LYS A 106 7.63 10.82 12.94
C LYS A 106 6.23 10.94 12.37
N ALA A 107 5.51 9.82 12.23
CA ALA A 107 4.15 9.80 11.72
C ALA A 107 3.11 10.31 12.73
N LEU A 108 3.31 10.03 14.02
CA LEU A 108 2.34 10.32 15.09
C LEU A 108 1.86 11.80 15.10
N PRO A 109 2.74 12.83 15.03
CA PRO A 109 2.29 14.21 14.96
C PRO A 109 1.39 14.52 13.77
N LEU A 110 1.61 13.89 12.61
CA LEU A 110 0.80 14.10 11.40
C LEU A 110 -0.59 13.47 11.54
N LEU A 111 -0.67 12.27 12.14
CA LEU A 111 -1.94 11.60 12.45
C LEU A 111 -2.77 12.41 13.47
N LEU A 112 -2.11 12.99 14.47
CA LEU A 112 -2.76 13.87 15.44
C LEU A 112 -3.25 15.19 14.80
N LYS A 113 -2.46 15.78 13.89
CA LYS A 113 -2.90 16.92 13.07
C LYS A 113 -4.13 16.58 12.24
N TYR A 114 -4.16 15.41 11.60
CA TYR A 114 -5.32 14.94 10.82
C TYR A 114 -6.56 14.81 11.71
N LYS A 115 -6.45 14.12 12.85
CA LYS A 115 -7.56 13.97 13.80
C LYS A 115 -8.12 15.33 14.23
N THR A 116 -7.25 16.25 14.61
CA THR A 116 -7.63 17.60 15.04
C THR A 116 -8.35 18.35 13.93
N LEU A 117 -7.79 18.35 12.72
CA LEU A 117 -8.41 18.98 11.55
C LEU A 117 -9.78 18.37 11.22
N ALA A 118 -9.93 17.05 11.37
CA ALA A 118 -11.18 16.35 11.09
C ALA A 118 -12.28 16.73 12.08
N GLU A 119 -11.94 16.88 13.35
CA GLU A 119 -12.86 17.35 14.39
C GLU A 119 -13.27 18.81 14.16
N GLU A 120 -12.35 19.68 13.77
CA GLU A 120 -12.63 21.09 13.49
C GLU A 120 -13.54 21.27 12.28
N VAL A 121 -13.26 20.57 11.17
CA VAL A 121 -14.12 20.56 9.98
C VAL A 121 -15.51 20.03 10.30
N LYS A 122 -15.61 19.00 11.15
CA LYS A 122 -16.91 18.47 11.60
C LYS A 122 -17.70 19.52 12.38
N ARG A 123 -17.05 20.27 13.28
CA ARG A 123 -17.70 21.27 14.13
C ARG A 123 -18.07 22.54 13.38
N SER A 124 -17.15 23.10 12.59
CA SER A 124 -17.33 24.39 11.92
C SER A 124 -16.57 24.43 10.58
N PRO A 125 -17.18 23.94 9.49
CA PRO A 125 -16.61 24.06 8.14
C PRO A 125 -16.18 25.49 7.80
N ASP A 126 -15.01 25.65 7.20
CA ASP A 126 -14.39 26.94 6.90
C ASP A 126 -13.38 26.77 5.76
N LYS A 127 -13.31 27.73 4.83
CA LYS A 127 -12.37 27.70 3.69
C LYS A 127 -10.91 27.55 4.11
N LYS A 128 -10.52 28.04 5.30
CA LYS A 128 -9.15 27.87 5.83
C LYS A 128 -8.77 26.40 6.01
N HIS A 129 -9.73 25.51 6.14
CA HIS A 129 -9.47 24.07 6.23
C HIS A 129 -8.92 23.49 4.93
N ILE A 130 -9.23 24.07 3.77
CA ILE A 130 -8.75 23.61 2.47
C ILE A 130 -7.21 23.72 2.40
N GLU A 131 -6.66 24.86 2.82
CA GLU A 131 -5.21 25.07 2.85
C GLU A 131 -4.53 24.09 3.82
N ARG A 132 -5.13 23.87 4.99
CA ARG A 132 -4.61 22.94 6.00
C ARG A 132 -4.67 21.47 5.54
N VAL A 133 -5.70 21.09 4.79
CA VAL A 133 -5.80 19.77 4.14
C VAL A 133 -4.64 19.57 3.18
N ASN A 134 -4.39 20.53 2.28
CA ASN A 134 -3.30 20.43 1.30
C ASN A 134 -1.93 20.38 1.98
N LYS A 135 -1.71 21.24 2.98
CA LYS A 135 -0.46 21.26 3.73
C LYS A 135 -0.21 19.91 4.43
N LEU A 136 -1.22 19.36 5.09
CA LEU A 136 -1.06 18.08 5.78
C LEU A 136 -0.82 16.92 4.80
N TYR A 137 -1.49 16.94 3.63
CA TYR A 137 -1.22 15.98 2.56
C TYR A 137 0.26 16.02 2.15
N GLN A 138 0.81 17.22 1.90
CA GLN A 138 2.21 17.40 1.52
C GLN A 138 3.18 16.95 2.62
N GLU A 139 2.87 17.25 3.89
CA GLU A 139 3.69 16.82 5.03
C GLU A 139 3.74 15.27 5.14
N ILE A 140 2.62 14.59 4.89
CA ILE A 140 2.58 13.12 4.89
C ILE A 140 3.35 12.56 3.69
N ASP A 141 3.11 13.10 2.49
CA ASP A 141 3.77 12.66 1.26
C ASP A 141 5.30 12.82 1.34
N GLN A 142 5.77 13.91 1.94
CA GLN A 142 7.18 14.14 2.24
C GLN A 142 7.73 13.13 3.26
N LEU A 143 6.96 12.77 4.28
CA LEU A 143 7.38 11.76 5.25
C LEU A 143 7.53 10.38 4.58
N GLU A 144 6.55 9.97 3.77
CA GLU A 144 6.55 8.69 3.07
C GLU A 144 7.76 8.56 2.13
N SER A 145 8.08 9.62 1.39
CA SER A 145 9.19 9.63 0.44
C SER A 145 10.58 9.77 1.09
N SER A 146 10.71 10.55 2.17
CA SER A 146 12.00 10.80 2.82
C SER A 146 12.38 9.76 3.87
N ASN A 147 11.42 9.01 4.40
CA ASN A 147 11.69 7.93 5.33
C ASN A 147 11.95 6.63 4.57
N ALA A 148 13.19 6.12 4.64
CA ALA A 148 13.61 4.92 3.93
C ALA A 148 12.72 3.69 4.20
N TYR A 149 12.22 3.49 5.42
CA TYR A 149 11.39 2.32 5.73
C TYR A 149 9.97 2.48 5.18
N LEU A 150 9.38 3.68 5.27
CA LEU A 150 8.07 3.92 4.66
C LEU A 150 8.14 3.82 3.13
N ALA A 151 9.18 4.40 2.51
CA ALA A 151 9.40 4.29 1.08
C ALA A 151 9.61 2.83 0.65
N GLN A 152 10.35 2.05 1.44
CA GLN A 152 10.54 0.63 1.21
C GLN A 152 9.23 -0.16 1.32
N ALA A 153 8.45 0.04 2.39
CA ALA A 153 7.14 -0.59 2.55
C ALA A 153 6.20 -0.25 1.39
N LEU A 154 6.16 1.02 0.98
CA LEU A 154 5.36 1.46 -0.16
C LEU A 154 5.81 0.78 -1.45
N TRP A 155 7.12 0.68 -1.68
CA TRP A 155 7.63 0.00 -2.86
C TRP A 155 7.27 -1.48 -2.87
N GLU A 156 7.52 -2.20 -1.77
CA GLU A 156 7.24 -3.64 -1.61
C GLU A 156 5.77 -3.97 -1.89
N THR A 157 4.88 -3.12 -1.39
CA THR A 157 3.43 -3.33 -1.50
C THR A 157 2.88 -3.03 -2.89
N LEU A 158 3.52 -2.12 -3.63
CA LEU A 158 3.23 -1.88 -5.04
C LEU A 158 3.75 -2.99 -5.97
N GLN A 159 4.60 -3.91 -5.49
CA GLN A 159 5.11 -5.01 -6.32
C GLN A 159 4.15 -6.19 -6.40
N VAL A 160 3.11 -6.25 -5.57
CA VAL A 160 2.14 -7.35 -5.58
C VAL A 160 1.30 -7.28 -6.86
N PRO A 161 1.42 -8.23 -7.80
CA PRO A 161 0.64 -8.21 -9.03
C PRO A 161 -0.85 -8.42 -8.74
N HIS A 162 -1.69 -7.89 -9.62
CA HIS A 162 -3.07 -8.33 -9.68
C HIS A 162 -3.10 -9.81 -10.07
N TRP A 163 -3.90 -10.59 -9.34
CA TRP A 163 -4.09 -12.00 -9.61
C TRP A 163 -5.43 -12.46 -9.05
N ASP A 164 -6.06 -13.41 -9.73
CA ASP A 164 -7.31 -14.01 -9.33
C ASP A 164 -7.11 -15.54 -9.31
N ILE A 165 -7.36 -16.17 -8.16
CA ILE A 165 -7.27 -17.63 -7.96
C ILE A 165 -8.50 -18.33 -8.55
N ASP A 166 -9.63 -17.62 -8.67
CA ASP A 166 -10.94 -18.23 -8.95
C ASP A 166 -11.13 -18.64 -10.42
N GLU A 167 -10.19 -18.37 -11.32
CA GLU A 167 -10.24 -18.89 -12.70
C GLU A 167 -10.06 -20.41 -12.78
N SER A 168 -9.73 -21.09 -11.67
CA SER A 168 -9.60 -22.55 -11.58
C SER A 168 -10.88 -23.29 -11.15
N ALA A 169 -11.92 -22.58 -10.72
CA ALA A 169 -13.24 -23.15 -10.52
C ALA A 169 -14.20 -22.54 -11.54
N GLY A 170 -14.53 -23.31 -12.57
CA GLY A 170 -15.63 -22.97 -13.47
C GLY A 170 -16.89 -22.67 -12.66
N GLY A 171 -17.21 -21.38 -12.52
CA GLY A 171 -18.48 -20.92 -12.00
C GLY A 171 -19.57 -21.49 -12.89
N SER A 172 -20.30 -22.45 -12.34
CA SER A 172 -21.53 -22.99 -12.91
C SER A 172 -22.68 -22.00 -12.72
#